data_AF-A0A441BT68-F1
#
_entry.id   AF-A0A441BT68-F1
#
_cell.length_a   1.000
_cell.length_b   1.000
_cell.length_c   1.000
_cell.angle_alpha   90.00
_cell.angle_beta   90.00
_cell.angle_gamma   90.00
#
_symmetry.space_group_name_H-M   'P 1'
#
loop_
_entity.id
_entity.type
_entity.pdbx_description
1 polymer ?
#
loop_
_entity_poly.entity_id
_entity_poly.type
_entity_poly.pdbx_seq_one_letter_code
_entity_poly.pdbx_strand_id
1 'polypeptide(L)'
;SKTLVYQYLPSRYGMNPRDLRRAGAIEIVIGQGAKPGGGGMLLGQKISDRVAEMRTLPKGIDQRSASRHPDWTGPDDLEIKILELREITDWEK
;
A
#
# COMPACT_ATOMS: atom_id res chain seq x y z
N SER A 1 -19.55 5.39 -14.01
CA SER A 1 -18.44 6.00 -13.26
C SER A 1 -17.46 4.92 -12.86
N LYS A 2 -16.15 5.08 -13.09
CA LYS A 2 -15.13 4.17 -12.55
C LYS A 2 -14.46 4.86 -11.36
N THR A 3 -14.83 4.48 -10.15
CA THR A 3 -14.14 4.94 -8.93
C THR A 3 -12.78 4.25 -8.84
N LEU A 4 -11.71 5.03 -8.73
CA LEU A 4 -10.38 4.52 -8.42
C LEU A 4 -10.24 4.38 -6.91
N VAL A 5 -10.02 3.16 -6.42
CA VAL A 5 -9.68 2.89 -5.01
C VAL A 5 -8.19 2.62 -4.92
N TYR A 6 -7.48 3.41 -4.12
CA TYR A 6 -6.04 3.26 -3.92
C TYR A 6 -5.76 2.35 -2.73
N GLN A 7 -4.99 1.28 -2.93
CA GLN A 7 -4.62 0.36 -1.86
C GLN A 7 -3.37 0.82 -1.12
N TYR A 8 -3.53 1.09 0.17
CA TYR A 8 -2.45 1.44 1.08
C TYR A 8 -1.93 0.16 1.76
N LEU A 9 -0.90 -0.43 1.17
CA LEU A 9 -0.34 -1.75 1.55
C LEU A 9 0.73 -1.65 2.65
N PRO A 10 0.91 -2.69 3.49
CA PRO A 10 1.90 -2.74 4.59
C PRO A 10 3.31 -2.23 4.26
N SER A 11 3.83 -2.55 3.08
CA SER A 11 5.21 -2.23 2.68
C SER A 11 5.36 -0.94 1.87
N ARG A 12 4.27 -0.24 1.55
CA ARG A 12 4.28 1.08 0.87
C ARG A 12 5.05 1.12 -0.47
N TYR A 13 5.24 -0.02 -1.14
CA TYR A 13 5.93 -0.06 -2.43
C TYR A 13 5.24 0.81 -3.47
N GLY A 14 5.96 1.81 -3.99
CA GLY A 14 5.41 2.76 -4.96
C GLY A 14 4.34 3.70 -4.40
N MET A 15 4.19 3.77 -3.07
CA MET A 15 3.26 4.70 -2.45
C MET A 15 3.71 6.13 -2.72
N ASN A 16 2.81 6.94 -3.26
CA ASN A 16 3.07 8.36 -3.44
C ASN A 16 1.83 9.20 -3.10
N PRO A 17 1.99 10.36 -2.44
CA PRO A 17 0.88 11.27 -2.09
C PRO A 17 0.08 11.78 -3.27
N ARG A 18 0.71 11.93 -4.44
CA ARG A 18 0.06 12.44 -5.64
C ARG A 18 -1.06 11.52 -6.11
N ASP A 19 -0.83 10.21 -6.08
CA ASP A 19 -1.79 9.20 -6.51
C ASP A 19 -2.87 8.96 -5.45
N LEU A 20 -2.55 9.09 -4.16
CA LEU A 20 -3.54 9.10 -3.09
C LEU A 20 -4.58 10.22 -3.29
N ARG A 21 -4.13 11.44 -3.60
CA ARG A 21 -5.03 12.57 -3.89
C ARG A 21 -5.89 12.38 -5.15
N ARG A 22 -5.40 11.63 -6.14
CA ARG A 22 -6.14 11.33 -7.39
C ARG A 22 -7.19 10.24 -7.24
N ALA A 23 -7.12 9.44 -6.18
CA ALA A 23 -8.07 8.36 -5.93
C ALA A 23 -9.44 8.92 -5.47
N GLY A 24 -10.50 8.14 -5.70
CA GLY A 24 -11.83 8.42 -5.16
C GLY A 24 -12.04 7.84 -3.76
N ALA A 25 -11.23 6.85 -3.37
CA ALA A 25 -11.20 6.28 -2.03
C ALA A 25 -9.83 5.67 -1.75
N ILE A 26 -9.51 5.49 -0.47
CA ILE A 26 -8.32 4.78 0.00
C ILE A 26 -8.75 3.52 0.75
N GLU A 27 -8.17 2.38 0.38
CA GLU A 27 -8.35 1.10 1.06
C GLU A 27 -7.09 0.78 1.87
N ILE A 28 -7.23 0.77 3.19
CA ILE A 28 -6.18 0.31 4.10
C ILE A 28 -6.20 -1.21 4.14
N VAL A 29 -5.14 -1.86 3.65
CA VAL A 29 -5.12 -3.32 3.51
C VAL A 29 -4.51 -3.97 4.75
N ILE A 30 -5.37 -4.47 5.63
CA ILE A 30 -4.95 -5.20 6.85
C ILE A 30 -4.60 -6.66 6.54
N GLY A 31 -5.32 -7.28 5.60
CA GLY A 31 -5.14 -8.68 5.23
C GLY A 31 -5.89 -9.03 3.96
N GLN A 32 -5.71 -10.26 3.47
CA GLN A 32 -6.42 -10.77 2.30
C GLN A 32 -6.86 -12.22 2.53
N GLY A 33 -8.05 -12.60 2.04
CA GLY A 33 -8.64 -13.91 2.30
C GLY A 33 -7.75 -15.10 1.89
N ALA A 34 -6.97 -14.97 0.81
CA ALA A 34 -6.07 -16.02 0.36
C ALA A 34 -4.90 -16.30 1.33
N LYS A 35 -4.51 -15.33 2.15
CA LYS A 35 -3.39 -15.42 3.11
C LYS A 35 -3.54 -14.37 4.21
N PRO A 36 -4.43 -14.59 5.19
CA PRO A 36 -4.79 -13.55 6.16
C PRO A 36 -3.63 -13.12 7.07
N GLY A 37 -2.70 -14.03 7.39
CA GLY A 37 -1.51 -13.73 8.21
C GLY A 37 -0.25 -13.37 7.43
N GLY A 38 -0.33 -13.27 6.10
CA GLY A 38 0.84 -13.09 5.23
C GLY A 38 0.78 -11.82 4.39
N GLY A 39 1.95 -11.26 4.07
CA GLY A 39 2.04 -10.14 3.13
C GLY A 39 1.90 -10.55 1.67
N GLY A 40 1.71 -9.58 0.78
CA GLY A 40 1.82 -9.74 -0.67
C GLY A 40 3.17 -10.38 -1.09
N MET A 41 3.16 -11.14 -2.18
CA MET A 41 4.37 -11.71 -2.76
C MET A 41 4.33 -11.53 -4.26
N LEU A 42 5.42 -11.01 -4.83
CA LEU A 42 5.61 -10.91 -6.27
C LEU A 42 6.97 -11.52 -6.61
N LEU A 43 6.96 -12.60 -7.41
CA LEU A 43 8.17 -13.28 -7.82
C LEU A 43 9.05 -12.35 -8.66
N GLY A 44 10.37 -12.43 -8.50
CA GLY A 44 11.36 -11.59 -9.17
C GLY A 44 11.27 -11.65 -10.68
N GLN A 45 10.94 -12.82 -11.24
CA GLN A 45 10.67 -12.99 -12.68
C GLN A 45 9.53 -12.10 -13.22
N LYS A 46 8.61 -11.65 -12.35
CA LYS A 46 7.51 -10.72 -12.70
C LYS A 46 7.88 -9.26 -12.45
N ILE A 47 9.06 -8.98 -11.89
CA ILE A 47 9.57 -7.63 -11.66
C ILE A 47 10.37 -7.20 -12.89
N SER A 48 9.65 -6.72 -13.90
CA SER A 48 10.23 -6.04 -15.06
C SER A 48 10.83 -4.68 -14.67
N ASP A 49 11.58 -4.04 -15.58
CA ASP A 49 12.17 -2.70 -15.34
C ASP A 49 11.11 -1.68 -14.92
N ARG A 50 9.95 -1.69 -15.59
CA ARG A 50 8.82 -0.83 -15.25
C ARG A 50 8.27 -1.09 -13.84
N VAL A 51 8.14 -2.36 -13.43
CA VAL A 51 7.62 -2.70 -12.10
C VAL A 51 8.63 -2.33 -11.01
N ALA A 52 9.92 -2.58 -11.28
CA ALA A 52 11.03 -2.18 -10.42
C ALA A 52 11.01 -0.66 -10.17
N GLU A 53 10.91 0.15 -11.22
CA GLU A 53 10.82 1.61 -11.14
C GLU A 53 9.57 2.06 -10.37
N MET A 54 8.40 1.54 -10.74
CA MET A 54 7.12 1.91 -10.10
C MET A 54 7.06 1.60 -8.61
N ARG A 55 7.82 0.61 -8.14
CA ARG A 55 7.78 0.14 -6.75
C ARG A 55 9.03 0.45 -5.95
N THR A 56 10.03 1.11 -6.57
CA THR A 56 11.36 1.33 -5.99
C THR A 56 11.98 0.01 -5.51
N LEU A 57 11.94 -1.01 -6.37
CA LEU A 57 12.42 -2.36 -6.10
C LEU A 57 13.58 -2.73 -7.04
N PRO A 58 14.52 -3.57 -6.60
CA PRO A 58 15.50 -4.15 -7.49
C PRO A 58 14.84 -5.12 -8.49
N LYS A 59 15.22 -5.03 -9.77
CA LYS A 59 14.75 -5.94 -10.84
C LYS A 59 15.14 -7.37 -10.53
N GLY A 60 14.25 -8.33 -10.81
CA GLY A 60 14.56 -9.75 -10.75
C GLY A 60 14.62 -10.36 -9.35
N ILE A 61 14.43 -9.57 -8.28
CA ILE A 61 14.47 -10.05 -6.89
C ILE A 61 13.05 -10.26 -6.37
N ASP A 62 12.78 -11.39 -5.73
CA ASP A 62 11.48 -11.64 -5.10
C ASP A 62 11.09 -10.53 -4.12
N GLN A 63 9.88 -10.00 -4.29
CA GLN A 63 9.29 -9.04 -3.39
C GLN A 63 8.40 -9.76 -2.37
N ARG A 64 8.64 -9.49 -1.08
CA ARG A 64 7.84 -10.00 0.04
C ARG A 64 7.38 -8.83 0.89
N SER A 65 6.07 -8.60 0.96
CA SER A 65 5.53 -7.54 1.81
C SER A 65 5.50 -8.01 3.26
N ALA A 66 5.58 -7.06 4.18
CA ALA A 66 5.35 -7.31 5.59
C ALA A 66 3.92 -7.84 5.80
N SER A 67 3.75 -8.69 6.81
CA SER A 67 2.45 -9.22 7.23
C SER A 67 1.60 -8.21 7.99
N ARG A 68 2.22 -7.15 8.50
CA ARG A 68 1.58 -6.04 9.22
C ARG A 68 2.17 -4.72 8.77
N HIS A 69 1.40 -3.65 8.95
CA HIS A 69 1.91 -2.29 8.81
C HIS A 69 2.97 -2.06 9.90
N PRO A 70 4.18 -1.61 9.55
CA PRO A 70 5.28 -1.51 10.52
C PRO A 70 5.11 -0.33 11.49
N ASP A 71 4.26 0.62 11.13
CA ASP A 71 4.01 1.91 11.77
C ASP A 71 2.78 1.91 12.70
N TRP A 72 2.09 0.78 12.85
CA TRP A 72 1.07 0.62 13.89
C TRP A 72 1.09 -0.79 14.48
N THR A 73 0.75 -0.90 15.76
CA THR A 73 0.64 -2.19 16.46
C THR A 73 -0.78 -2.43 16.98
N GLY A 74 -1.54 -1.37 17.23
CA GLY A 74 -2.90 -1.45 17.76
C GLY A 74 -3.92 -0.54 17.04
N PRO A 75 -5.16 -0.51 17.54
CA PRO A 75 -6.23 0.32 17.00
C PRO A 75 -5.96 1.83 17.14
N ASP A 76 -5.33 2.26 18.22
CA ASP A 76 -5.02 3.69 18.46
C ASP A 76 -4.04 4.22 17.40
N ASP A 77 -3.05 3.41 17.03
CA ASP A 77 -2.10 3.75 15.97
C ASP A 77 -2.77 3.76 14.57
N LEU A 78 -3.79 2.93 14.36
CA LEU A 78 -4.60 2.96 13.14
C LEU A 78 -5.39 4.27 13.03
N GLU A 79 -5.94 4.77 14.14
CA GLU A 79 -6.59 6.08 14.17
C GLU A 79 -5.62 7.18 13.74
N ILE A 80 -4.41 7.21 14.32
CA ILE A 80 -3.37 8.17 13.94
C ILE A 80 -3.06 8.08 12.44
N LYS A 81 -2.95 6.87 11.89
CA LYS A 81 -2.67 6.73 10.46
C LYS A 81 -3.84 7.15 9.56
N ILE A 82 -5.08 6.94 9.99
CA ILE A 82 -6.25 7.45 9.28
C ILE A 82 -6.19 8.98 9.24
N LEU A 83 -5.85 9.64 10.35
CA LEU A 83 -5.67 11.09 10.40
C LEU A 83 -4.55 11.56 9.46
N GLU A 84 -3.41 10.88 9.44
CA GLU A 84 -2.33 11.19 8.50
C GLU A 84 -2.77 11.07 7.03
N LEU A 85 -3.53 10.03 6.68
CA LEU A 85 -4.06 9.86 5.32
C LEU A 85 -5.10 10.93 4.97
N ARG A 86 -5.89 11.38 5.93
CA ARG A 86 -6.82 12.51 5.78
C ARG A 86 -6.06 13.80 5.52
N GLU A 87 -5.00 14.07 6.28
CA GLU A 87 -4.14 15.24 6.08
C GLU A 87 -3.45 15.22 4.71
N ILE A 88 -2.88 14.08 4.29
CA ILE A 88 -2.24 13.93 2.96
C ILE A 88 -3.21 14.25 1.82
N THR A 89 -4.50 13.99 2.03
CA THR A 89 -5.55 14.15 1.04
C THR A 89 -6.40 15.41 1.22
N ASP A 90 -5.94 16.36 2.03
CA ASP A 90 -6.65 17.62 2.30
C ASP A 90 -8.09 17.38 2.77
N TRP A 91 -8.33 16.26 3.46
CA TRP A 91 -9.63 15.81 3.96
C TRP A 91 -10.69 15.52 2.89
N GLU A 92 -10.29 15.33 1.63
CA GLU A 92 -11.21 15.14 0.50
C GLU A 92 -11.65 13.67 0.26
N LYS A 93 -11.06 12.69 0.96
CA LYS A 93 -11.33 11.25 0.77
C LYS A 93 -12.07 10.64 1.93
#